data_AF-A0A0C9WTF4-F1
#
_entry.id   AF-A0A0C9WTF4-F1
#
_cell.length_a   1.000
_cell.length_b   1.000
_cell.length_c   1.000
_cell.angle_alpha   90.00
_cell.angle_beta   90.00
_cell.angle_gamma   90.00
#
_symmetry.space_group_name_H-M   'P 1'
#
loop_
_entity.id
_entity.type
_entity.pdbx_description
1 polymer ?
#
loop_
_entity_poly.entity_id
_entity_poly.type
_entity_poly.pdbx_seq_one_letter_code
_entity_poly.pdbx_strand_id
1 'polypeptide(L)'
;MTNASDDPSPPASGSAPATQPPTQVSDDFMRQYHELQMMMSQMLLARNINPQTPAAVAPQSIFAPLPPFNSVHTQPSPGKSSLYHRFPTIEASMLLDIARHEFKPKDLFKLDSHFREKGDSDRSEDSKSRAGVPKDYHSLNSLLIPLMTYFRVLENFAASAGDLEATRVIADGAAVYTAHLLELHHQYQWGAVLQYHFDFHYLRRPEMRDGDYSGWARTDAELMNRHLFGHFRNAREGANRSSSSSSSSKTRAEQVCFAFNKGECSTSPCPGGRVHKCRKCGAMDHGEKNCKKT
;
A
#
# COMPACT_ATOMS: atom_id res chain seq x y z
N MET A 1 -9.61 17.68 78.23
CA MET A 1 -10.45 16.53 77.84
C MET A 1 -11.48 17.08 76.85
N THR A 2 -11.03 17.38 75.63
CA THR A 2 -11.13 16.57 74.40
C THR A 2 -12.54 16.54 73.81
N ASN A 3 -12.66 17.29 72.71
CA ASN A 3 -13.77 17.44 71.78
C ASN A 3 -14.21 16.11 71.16
N ALA A 4 -15.51 16.03 70.85
CA ALA A 4 -16.06 15.12 69.84
C ALA A 4 -16.95 15.95 68.90
N SER A 5 -16.52 16.07 67.65
CA SER A 5 -17.34 16.51 66.52
C SER A 5 -17.15 15.49 65.41
N ASP A 6 -18.24 14.78 65.12
CA ASP A 6 -18.36 13.82 64.02
C ASP A 6 -18.32 14.53 62.66
N ASP A 7 -17.55 13.97 61.73
CA ASP A 7 -17.50 14.37 60.32
C ASP A 7 -17.72 13.11 59.46
N PRO A 8 -18.68 13.10 58.51
CA PRO A 8 -18.98 11.91 57.71
C PRO A 8 -17.99 11.73 56.54
N SER A 9 -17.54 10.49 56.35
CA SER A 9 -16.62 10.09 55.27
C SER A 9 -17.25 10.17 53.86
N PRO A 10 -16.45 10.43 52.80
CA PRO A 10 -16.93 10.42 51.42
C PRO A 10 -16.98 8.99 50.84
N PRO A 11 -17.77 8.75 49.77
CA PRO A 11 -17.94 7.42 49.19
C PRO A 11 -16.73 6.98 48.34
N ALA A 12 -16.51 5.67 48.34
CA ALA A 12 -15.44 4.98 47.64
C ALA A 12 -15.44 5.26 46.12
N SER A 13 -14.27 5.60 45.59
CA SER A 13 -14.01 5.73 44.16
C SER A 13 -14.17 4.38 43.46
N GLY A 14 -15.10 4.32 42.49
CA GLY A 14 -15.20 3.20 41.56
C GLY A 14 -13.95 3.09 40.69
N SER A 15 -13.38 1.89 40.64
CA SER A 15 -12.24 1.55 39.80
C SER A 15 -12.63 1.64 38.32
N ALA A 16 -11.92 2.49 37.57
CA ALA A 16 -12.00 2.54 36.11
C ALA A 16 -11.38 1.27 35.49
N PRO A 17 -11.88 0.79 34.34
CA PRO A 17 -11.33 -0.40 33.67
C PRO A 17 -9.91 -0.12 33.19
N ALA A 18 -9.00 -1.05 33.51
CA ALA A 18 -7.61 -1.01 33.11
C ALA A 18 -7.49 -0.91 31.58
N THR A 19 -6.83 0.14 31.12
CA THR A 19 -6.49 0.34 29.71
C THR A 19 -5.49 -0.75 29.31
N GLN A 20 -5.90 -1.67 28.43
CA GLN A 20 -5.00 -2.70 27.91
C GLN A 20 -3.83 -2.09 27.13
N PRO A 21 -2.62 -2.65 27.25
CA PRO A 21 -1.44 -2.15 26.55
C PRO A 21 -1.59 -2.30 25.02
N PRO A 22 -1.05 -1.36 24.25
CA PRO A 22 -1.25 -1.25 22.79
C PRO A 22 -0.70 -2.43 21.96
N THR A 23 -0.01 -3.39 22.57
CA THR A 23 0.54 -4.58 21.92
C THR A 23 -0.47 -5.72 21.74
N GLN A 24 -1.46 -5.86 22.65
CA GLN A 24 -2.42 -6.99 22.56
C GLN A 24 -3.37 -6.87 21.37
N VAL A 25 -3.72 -5.64 20.97
CA VAL A 25 -4.64 -5.40 19.86
C VAL A 25 -4.02 -5.76 18.50
N SER A 26 -2.68 -5.65 18.35
CA SER A 26 -2.01 -6.02 17.10
C SER A 26 -1.82 -7.53 16.93
N ASP A 27 -1.58 -8.23 18.04
CA ASP A 27 -1.39 -9.69 18.02
C ASP A 27 -2.71 -10.42 17.71
N ASP A 28 -3.82 -9.97 18.31
CA ASP A 28 -5.15 -10.52 18.02
C ASP A 28 -5.57 -10.25 16.56
N PHE A 29 -5.22 -9.09 16.00
CA PHE A 29 -5.50 -8.77 14.60
C PHE A 29 -4.70 -9.66 13.63
N MET A 30 -3.41 -9.87 13.90
CA MET A 30 -2.57 -10.77 13.08
C MET A 30 -3.05 -12.22 13.16
N ARG A 31 -3.52 -12.66 14.33
CA ARG A 31 -4.08 -14.01 14.52
C ARG A 31 -5.38 -14.18 13.75
N GLN A 32 -6.27 -13.19 13.81
CA GLN A 32 -7.53 -13.19 13.09
C GLN A 32 -7.33 -13.13 11.56
N TYR A 33 -6.35 -12.36 11.08
CA TYR A 33 -6.03 -12.30 9.65
C TYR A 33 -5.42 -13.62 9.14
N HIS A 34 -4.56 -14.26 9.95
CA HIS A 34 -3.99 -15.57 9.62
C HIS A 34 -5.07 -16.68 9.61
N GLU A 35 -6.01 -16.65 10.55
CA GLU A 35 -7.16 -17.56 10.57
C GLU A 35 -8.07 -17.36 9.35
N LEU A 36 -8.34 -16.11 8.96
CA LEU A 36 -9.16 -15.81 7.78
C LEU A 36 -8.47 -16.29 6.49
N GLN A 37 -7.14 -16.14 6.38
CA GLN A 37 -6.37 -16.68 5.25
C GLN A 37 -6.36 -18.21 5.22
N MET A 38 -6.22 -18.87 6.38
CA MET A 38 -6.31 -20.33 6.48
C MET A 38 -7.70 -20.86 6.12
N MET A 39 -8.76 -20.10 6.42
CA MET A 39 -10.12 -20.45 6.03
C MET A 39 -10.35 -20.28 4.52
N MET A 40 -9.86 -19.19 3.93
CA MET A 40 -9.93 -18.98 2.49
C MET A 40 -9.15 -20.03 1.70
N SER A 41 -7.95 -20.40 2.16
CA SER A 41 -7.15 -21.45 1.51
C SER A 41 -7.80 -22.83 1.63
N GLN A 42 -8.39 -23.16 2.79
CA GLN A 42 -9.17 -24.39 2.95
C GLN A 42 -10.41 -24.43 2.05
N MET A 43 -11.13 -23.32 1.87
CA MET A 43 -12.27 -23.29 0.95
C MET A 43 -11.85 -23.52 -0.51
N LEU A 44 -10.69 -23.01 -0.92
CA LEU A 44 -10.16 -23.22 -2.26
C LEU A 44 -9.69 -24.67 -2.49
N LEU A 45 -9.14 -25.32 -1.46
CA LEU A 45 -8.73 -26.73 -1.52
C LEU A 45 -9.92 -27.71 -1.40
N ALA A 46 -10.94 -27.39 -0.60
CA ALA A 46 -12.14 -28.22 -0.44
C ALA A 46 -12.99 -28.30 -1.73
N ARG A 47 -12.83 -27.34 -2.65
CA ARG A 47 -13.46 -27.40 -3.99
C ARG A 47 -12.80 -28.42 -4.93
N ASN A 48 -11.63 -28.96 -4.58
CA ASN A 48 -10.82 -29.81 -5.46
C ASN A 48 -10.77 -31.30 -5.02
N ILE A 49 -11.50 -31.69 -3.97
CA ILE A 49 -11.54 -33.08 -3.48
C ILE A 49 -12.98 -33.52 -3.27
N ASN A 50 -13.69 -33.89 -4.34
CA ASN A 50 -14.72 -34.92 -4.24
C ASN A 50 -15.07 -35.57 -5.60
N PRO A 51 -14.58 -36.77 -5.92
CA PRO A 51 -15.22 -37.66 -6.87
C PRO A 51 -16.08 -38.65 -6.07
N GLN A 52 -17.34 -38.32 -5.84
CA GLN A 52 -18.34 -39.33 -5.46
C GLN A 52 -19.54 -39.23 -6.38
N THR A 53 -19.69 -40.26 -7.21
CA THR A 53 -20.89 -40.64 -7.94
C THR A 53 -21.93 -41.20 -6.95
N PRO A 54 -23.17 -40.70 -7.02
CA PRO A 54 -24.34 -41.54 -6.81
C PRO A 54 -25.14 -41.65 -8.11
N ALA A 55 -25.62 -42.86 -8.39
CA ALA A 55 -26.50 -43.13 -9.51
C ALA A 55 -27.86 -42.40 -9.35
N ALA A 56 -28.23 -41.68 -10.41
CA ALA A 56 -29.56 -41.36 -10.95
C ALA A 56 -30.75 -41.09 -9.99
N VAL A 57 -31.21 -39.83 -9.98
CA VAL A 57 -32.60 -39.46 -10.37
C VAL A 57 -32.53 -38.09 -11.05
N ALA A 58 -33.07 -37.96 -12.27
CA ALA A 58 -33.03 -36.73 -13.06
C ALA A 58 -34.13 -35.73 -12.63
N PRO A 59 -33.79 -34.50 -12.22
CA PRO A 59 -34.68 -33.36 -12.33
C PRO A 59 -34.52 -32.74 -13.72
N GLN A 60 -35.64 -32.56 -14.44
CA GLN A 60 -35.62 -31.83 -15.71
C GLN A 60 -35.19 -30.38 -15.46
N SER A 61 -33.99 -30.04 -15.94
CA SER A 61 -33.41 -28.70 -15.84
C SER A 61 -33.80 -27.89 -17.06
N ILE A 62 -34.36 -26.70 -16.82
CA ILE A 62 -34.77 -25.70 -17.83
C ILE A 62 -33.56 -24.80 -18.20
N PHE A 63 -32.33 -25.19 -17.85
CA PHE A 63 -31.15 -24.42 -18.22
C PHE A 63 -30.76 -24.72 -19.68
N ALA A 64 -30.81 -23.68 -20.51
CA ALA A 64 -30.21 -23.69 -21.84
C ALA A 64 -28.74 -24.14 -21.72
N PRO A 65 -28.27 -25.08 -22.58
CA PRO A 65 -26.88 -25.49 -22.56
C PRO A 65 -26.00 -24.28 -22.88
N LEU A 66 -25.02 -24.01 -22.03
CA LEU A 66 -23.93 -23.09 -22.36
C LEU A 66 -23.33 -23.54 -23.70
N PRO A 67 -23.05 -22.62 -24.64
CA PRO A 67 -22.52 -22.99 -25.94
C PRO A 67 -21.25 -23.82 -25.75
N PRO A 68 -21.09 -24.93 -26.50
CA PRO A 68 -19.88 -25.72 -26.41
C PRO A 68 -18.70 -24.83 -26.80
N PHE A 69 -17.70 -24.73 -25.92
CA PHE A 69 -16.39 -24.25 -26.30
C PHE A 69 -15.80 -25.31 -27.23
N ASN A 70 -16.08 -25.18 -28.52
CA ASN A 70 -15.44 -26.00 -29.54
C ASN A 70 -13.94 -25.75 -29.43
N SER A 71 -13.21 -26.70 -28.86
CA SER A 71 -11.75 -26.73 -28.94
C SER A 71 -11.40 -26.83 -30.43
N VAL A 72 -11.14 -25.69 -31.05
CA VAL A 72 -10.60 -25.63 -32.39
C VAL A 72 -9.30 -26.42 -32.35
N HIS A 73 -9.30 -27.54 -33.07
CA HIS A 73 -8.14 -28.36 -33.33
C HIS A 73 -7.01 -27.44 -33.79
N THR A 74 -5.92 -27.40 -33.03
CA THR A 74 -4.78 -26.50 -33.22
C THR A 74 -4.07 -26.88 -34.52
N GLN A 75 -4.53 -26.35 -35.65
CA GLN A 75 -3.65 -26.15 -36.78
C GLN A 75 -2.56 -25.16 -36.31
N PRO A 76 -1.26 -25.44 -36.53
CA PRO A 76 -0.22 -24.46 -36.28
C PRO A 76 -0.42 -23.32 -37.26
N SER A 77 -1.08 -22.25 -36.81
CA SER A 77 -1.27 -21.06 -37.63
C SER A 77 0.12 -20.53 -38.01
N PRO A 78 0.42 -20.38 -39.31
CA PRO A 78 1.71 -19.85 -39.77
C PRO A 78 1.73 -18.35 -39.51
N GLY A 79 2.12 -17.99 -38.29
CA GLY A 79 2.13 -16.63 -37.82
C GLY A 79 2.51 -16.56 -36.36
N LYS A 80 3.66 -17.12 -35.99
CA LYS A 80 4.29 -16.84 -34.69
C LYS A 80 4.63 -15.35 -34.69
N SER A 81 3.68 -14.49 -34.33
CA SER A 81 3.93 -13.06 -34.15
C SER A 81 5.00 -12.94 -33.08
N SER A 82 6.22 -12.67 -33.54
CA SER A 82 7.39 -12.53 -32.69
C SER A 82 7.09 -11.55 -31.57
N LEU A 83 7.65 -11.78 -30.37
CA LEU A 83 7.41 -10.96 -29.18
C LEU A 83 7.66 -9.46 -29.47
N TYR A 84 8.64 -9.18 -30.34
CA TYR A 84 8.94 -7.87 -30.91
C TYR A 84 7.73 -7.17 -31.58
N HIS A 85 6.90 -7.89 -32.32
CA HIS A 85 5.72 -7.32 -32.96
C HIS A 85 4.62 -6.98 -31.97
N ARG A 86 4.55 -7.68 -30.82
CA ARG A 86 3.56 -7.40 -29.77
C ARG A 86 3.98 -6.23 -28.87
N PHE A 87 5.29 -6.00 -28.74
CA PHE A 87 5.86 -4.95 -27.90
C PHE A 87 6.85 -4.07 -28.66
N PRO A 88 6.41 -3.39 -29.75
CA PRO A 88 7.31 -2.61 -30.61
C PRO A 88 7.94 -1.41 -29.91
N THR A 89 7.34 -0.96 -28.80
CA THR A 89 7.82 0.16 -27.99
C THR A 89 8.78 -0.27 -26.88
N ILE A 90 9.17 -1.55 -26.77
CA ILE A 90 10.11 -2.04 -25.77
C ILE A 90 11.39 -2.48 -26.46
N GLU A 91 12.55 -2.09 -25.93
CA GLU A 91 13.84 -2.47 -26.51
C GLU A 91 14.04 -3.98 -26.47
N ALA A 92 14.68 -4.49 -27.52
CA ALA A 92 15.02 -5.90 -27.69
C ALA A 92 15.74 -6.50 -26.47
N SER A 93 16.72 -5.76 -25.95
CA SER A 93 17.51 -6.12 -24.77
C SER A 93 16.63 -6.31 -23.55
N MET A 94 15.70 -5.37 -23.28
CA MET A 94 14.78 -5.47 -22.14
C MET A 94 13.84 -6.67 -22.25
N LEU A 95 13.31 -6.94 -23.46
CA LEU A 95 12.47 -8.12 -23.69
C LEU A 95 13.24 -9.42 -23.41
N LEU A 96 14.51 -9.48 -23.83
CA LEU A 96 15.39 -10.62 -23.58
C LEU A 96 15.73 -10.77 -22.09
N ASP A 97 16.00 -9.67 -21.41
CA ASP A 97 16.23 -9.64 -19.96
C ASP A 97 14.99 -10.13 -19.19
N ILE A 98 13.78 -9.79 -19.63
CA ILE A 98 12.55 -10.31 -19.01
C ILE A 98 12.42 -11.81 -19.25
N ALA A 99 12.62 -12.26 -20.50
CA ALA A 99 12.56 -13.66 -20.88
C ALA A 99 13.59 -14.54 -20.15
N ARG A 100 14.75 -13.98 -19.80
CA ARG A 100 15.80 -14.66 -19.01
C ARG A 100 15.63 -14.50 -17.50
N HIS A 101 14.60 -13.78 -17.06
CA HIS A 101 14.38 -13.40 -15.66
C HIS A 101 15.59 -12.63 -15.07
N GLU A 102 16.26 -11.85 -15.91
CA GLU A 102 17.40 -10.99 -15.57
C GLU A 102 17.01 -9.53 -15.31
N PHE A 103 15.83 -9.14 -15.80
CA PHE A 103 15.30 -7.79 -15.66
C PHE A 103 15.13 -7.37 -14.19
N LYS A 104 15.67 -6.20 -13.83
CA LYS A 104 15.69 -5.75 -12.43
C LYS A 104 14.37 -5.05 -12.07
N PRO A 105 13.82 -5.28 -10.86
CA PRO A 105 12.60 -4.60 -10.40
C PRO A 105 12.71 -3.07 -10.44
N LYS A 106 13.90 -2.54 -10.09
CA LYS A 106 14.18 -1.11 -10.12
C LYS A 106 14.11 -0.51 -11.53
N ASP A 107 14.29 -1.31 -12.57
CA ASP A 107 14.25 -0.89 -13.97
C ASP A 107 12.84 -0.98 -14.60
N LEU A 108 11.80 -1.43 -13.87
CA LEU A 108 10.43 -1.55 -14.36
C LEU A 108 9.91 -0.28 -15.04
N PHE A 109 10.18 0.90 -14.48
CA PHE A 109 9.75 2.18 -15.07
C PHE A 109 10.16 2.37 -16.54
N LYS A 110 11.22 1.68 -17.01
CA LYS A 110 11.66 1.72 -18.42
C LYS A 110 10.69 1.05 -19.40
N LEU A 111 9.77 0.23 -18.88
CA LEU A 111 8.72 -0.43 -19.66
C LEU A 111 7.51 0.49 -19.90
N ASP A 112 7.45 1.66 -19.26
CA ASP A 112 6.41 2.66 -19.50
C ASP A 112 6.84 3.59 -20.66
N SER A 113 5.99 3.71 -21.68
CA SER A 113 6.22 4.58 -22.83
C SER A 113 6.38 6.06 -22.43
N HIS A 114 5.63 6.51 -21.41
CA HIS A 114 5.68 7.90 -20.97
C HIS A 114 7.02 8.27 -20.33
N PHE A 115 7.72 7.30 -19.75
CA PHE A 115 9.04 7.53 -19.17
C PHE A 115 10.14 7.65 -20.24
N ARG A 116 9.96 6.97 -21.38
CA ARG A 116 10.92 6.98 -22.49
C ARG A 116 10.88 8.29 -23.28
N GLU A 117 9.68 8.84 -23.50
CA GLU A 117 9.51 10.13 -24.20
C GLU A 117 10.14 11.30 -23.45
N LYS A 118 10.25 11.21 -22.12
CA LYS A 118 10.79 12.27 -21.27
C LYS A 118 12.33 12.23 -21.15
N GLY A 119 12.98 11.21 -21.72
CA GLY A 119 14.38 10.88 -21.51
C GLY A 119 15.41 11.86 -22.09
N ASP A 120 15.04 12.69 -23.07
CA ASP A 120 15.99 13.57 -23.76
C ASP A 120 15.85 15.06 -23.43
N SER A 121 14.74 15.51 -22.85
CA SER A 121 14.44 16.95 -22.88
C SER A 121 14.76 17.74 -21.61
N ASP A 122 14.75 17.14 -20.41
CA ASP A 122 14.93 17.96 -19.20
C ASP A 122 15.28 17.15 -17.95
N ARG A 123 16.57 16.80 -17.79
CA ARG A 123 17.10 16.36 -16.49
C ARG A 123 17.57 17.58 -15.69
N SER A 124 16.64 18.48 -15.39
CA SER A 124 16.85 19.52 -14.38
C SER A 124 17.13 18.86 -13.02
N GLU A 125 18.31 19.16 -12.47
CA GLU A 125 18.92 18.56 -11.27
C GLU A 125 18.25 18.95 -9.94
N ASP A 126 17.17 19.75 -9.95
CA ASP A 126 16.80 20.53 -8.75
C ASP A 126 15.65 19.95 -7.90
N SER A 127 15.38 18.65 -8.00
CA SER A 127 14.35 17.99 -7.17
C SER A 127 14.99 17.16 -6.06
N LYS A 128 15.18 17.79 -4.89
CA LYS A 128 15.47 17.09 -3.62
C LYS A 128 14.46 15.96 -3.42
N SER A 129 14.92 14.73 -3.57
CA SER A 129 14.14 13.53 -3.30
C SER A 129 13.62 13.59 -1.86
N ARG A 130 12.31 13.44 -1.69
CA ARG A 130 11.75 13.12 -0.37
C ARG A 130 12.41 11.82 0.08
N ALA A 131 12.95 11.84 1.30
CA ALA A 131 13.77 10.77 1.86
C ALA A 131 13.23 9.37 1.52
N GLY A 132 13.96 8.63 0.69
CA GLY A 132 13.82 7.17 0.52
C GLY A 132 13.07 6.66 -0.72
N VAL A 133 12.29 7.46 -1.45
CA VAL A 133 11.56 6.98 -2.65
C VAL A 133 12.33 7.33 -3.92
N PRO A 134 12.68 6.35 -4.79
CA PRO A 134 13.31 6.64 -6.08
C PRO A 134 12.44 7.60 -6.91
N LYS A 135 13.09 8.55 -7.61
CA LYS A 135 12.43 9.58 -8.42
C LYS A 135 11.44 8.99 -9.42
N ASP A 136 11.71 7.77 -9.88
CA ASP A 136 10.95 7.12 -10.94
C ASP A 136 9.63 6.47 -10.46
N TYR A 137 9.48 6.23 -9.15
CA TYR A 137 8.33 5.54 -8.56
C TYR A 137 7.59 6.44 -7.56
N HIS A 138 7.04 7.55 -8.03
CA HIS A 138 6.38 8.54 -7.17
C HIS A 138 4.95 8.15 -6.77
N SER A 139 4.35 7.15 -7.42
CA SER A 139 2.97 6.70 -7.16
C SER A 139 2.78 5.20 -7.43
N LEU A 140 1.66 4.65 -6.97
CA LEU A 140 1.28 3.28 -7.29
C LEU A 140 1.19 3.05 -8.81
N ASN A 141 0.65 4.01 -9.56
CA ASN A 141 0.51 3.89 -11.01
C ASN A 141 1.86 3.85 -11.74
N SER A 142 2.87 4.59 -11.26
CA SER A 142 4.24 4.49 -11.81
C SER A 142 4.90 3.13 -11.61
N LEU A 143 4.32 2.26 -10.76
CA LEU A 143 4.73 0.87 -10.62
C LEU A 143 3.79 -0.08 -11.39
N LEU A 144 2.47 0.06 -11.21
CA LEU A 144 1.51 -0.92 -11.72
C LEU A 144 1.51 -0.99 -13.24
N ILE A 145 1.57 0.14 -13.95
CA ILE A 145 1.56 0.15 -15.42
C ILE A 145 2.75 -0.65 -15.98
N PRO A 146 4.01 -0.33 -15.64
CA PRO A 146 5.15 -1.11 -16.13
C PRO A 146 5.16 -2.56 -15.61
N LEU A 147 4.66 -2.82 -14.40
CA LEU A 147 4.54 -4.18 -13.87
C LEU A 147 3.54 -5.03 -14.67
N MET A 148 2.42 -4.45 -15.09
CA MET A 148 1.46 -5.16 -15.96
C MET A 148 2.07 -5.45 -17.33
N THR A 149 2.85 -4.51 -17.88
CA THR A 149 3.62 -4.75 -19.11
C THR A 149 4.63 -5.89 -18.93
N TYR A 150 5.34 -5.93 -17.80
CA TYR A 150 6.27 -7.02 -17.47
C TYR A 150 5.57 -8.39 -17.47
N PHE A 151 4.42 -8.53 -16.80
CA PHE A 151 3.66 -9.78 -16.79
C PHE A 151 3.15 -10.17 -18.18
N ARG A 152 2.66 -9.22 -18.98
CA ARG A 152 2.23 -9.49 -20.36
C ARG A 152 3.41 -10.00 -21.21
N VAL A 153 4.61 -9.47 -21.03
CA VAL A 153 5.80 -9.98 -21.73
C VAL A 153 6.10 -11.42 -21.31
N LEU A 154 6.10 -11.72 -20.01
CA LEU A 154 6.30 -13.09 -19.50
C LEU A 154 5.26 -14.08 -20.03
N GLU A 155 3.98 -13.71 -19.97
CA GLU A 155 2.85 -14.52 -20.47
C GLU A 155 3.02 -14.83 -21.96
N ASN A 156 3.35 -13.82 -22.77
CA ASN A 156 3.55 -13.98 -24.20
C ASN A 156 4.79 -14.82 -24.54
N PHE A 157 5.83 -14.73 -23.72
CA PHE A 157 7.01 -15.58 -23.86
C PHE A 157 6.69 -17.05 -23.58
N ALA A 158 6.03 -17.35 -22.45
CA ALA A 158 5.57 -18.70 -22.11
C ALA A 158 4.62 -19.27 -23.18
N ALA A 159 3.64 -18.50 -23.62
CA ALA A 159 2.71 -18.90 -24.67
C ALA A 159 3.42 -19.19 -26.00
N SER A 160 4.45 -18.40 -26.36
CA SER A 160 5.24 -18.61 -27.57
C SER A 160 6.11 -19.87 -27.51
N ALA A 161 6.50 -20.29 -26.30
CA ALA A 161 7.18 -21.55 -26.05
C ALA A 161 6.21 -22.75 -26.05
N GLY A 162 4.89 -22.51 -26.07
CA GLY A 162 3.86 -23.55 -25.98
C GLY A 162 3.60 -24.03 -24.54
N ASP A 163 4.08 -23.30 -23.54
CA ASP A 163 3.89 -23.62 -22.13
C ASP A 163 2.58 -23.01 -21.62
N LEU A 164 1.49 -23.74 -21.83
CA LEU A 164 0.15 -23.33 -21.42
C LEU A 164 0.00 -23.23 -19.90
N GLU A 165 0.69 -24.09 -19.15
CA GLU A 165 0.58 -24.08 -17.69
C GLU A 165 1.33 -22.89 -17.10
N ALA A 166 2.56 -22.61 -17.54
CA ALA A 166 3.26 -21.40 -17.14
C ALA A 166 2.47 -20.14 -17.51
N THR A 167 1.90 -20.09 -18.71
CA THR A 167 1.04 -18.97 -19.15
C THR A 167 -0.11 -18.72 -18.17
N ARG A 168 -0.83 -19.79 -17.78
CA ARG A 168 -1.93 -19.71 -16.82
C ARG A 168 -1.46 -19.27 -15.42
N VAL A 169 -0.39 -19.89 -14.91
CA VAL A 169 0.16 -19.58 -13.58
C VAL A 169 0.67 -18.13 -13.52
N ILE A 170 1.30 -17.63 -14.58
CA ILE A 170 1.72 -16.23 -14.68
C ILE A 170 0.50 -15.30 -14.64
N ALA A 171 -0.54 -15.57 -15.42
CA ALA A 171 -1.74 -14.74 -15.47
C ALA A 171 -2.46 -14.69 -14.11
N ASP A 172 -2.65 -15.85 -13.47
CA ASP A 172 -3.26 -15.95 -12.15
C ASP A 172 -2.40 -15.25 -11.09
N GLY A 173 -1.08 -15.49 -11.10
CA GLY A 173 -0.13 -14.87 -10.18
C GLY A 173 -0.06 -13.36 -10.33
N ALA A 174 -0.11 -12.84 -11.57
CA ALA A 174 -0.16 -11.41 -11.85
C ALA A 174 -1.41 -10.75 -11.25
N ALA A 175 -2.57 -11.39 -11.39
CA ALA A 175 -3.82 -10.89 -10.83
C ALA A 175 -3.78 -10.87 -9.29
N VAL A 176 -3.37 -11.97 -8.66
CA VAL A 176 -3.26 -12.08 -7.20
C VAL A 176 -2.26 -11.06 -6.65
N TYR A 177 -1.07 -10.97 -7.24
CA TYR A 177 -0.05 -10.04 -6.77
C TYR A 177 -0.44 -8.57 -6.92
N THR A 178 -1.15 -8.23 -8.00
CA THR A 178 -1.65 -6.86 -8.21
C THR A 178 -2.69 -6.47 -7.17
N ALA A 179 -3.63 -7.37 -6.87
CA ALA A 179 -4.61 -7.16 -5.81
C ALA A 179 -3.93 -7.00 -4.45
N HIS A 180 -2.90 -7.81 -4.16
CA HIS A 180 -2.10 -7.70 -2.94
C HIS A 180 -1.38 -6.34 -2.86
N LEU A 181 -0.71 -5.89 -3.91
CA LEU A 181 -0.05 -4.58 -3.92
C LEU A 181 -1.03 -3.42 -3.71
N LEU A 182 -2.25 -3.52 -4.25
CA LEU A 182 -3.31 -2.54 -4.01
C LEU A 182 -3.70 -2.52 -2.53
N GLU A 183 -3.95 -3.68 -1.92
CA GLU A 183 -4.25 -3.81 -0.50
C GLU A 183 -3.14 -3.23 0.38
N LEU A 184 -1.88 -3.59 0.10
CA LEU A 184 -0.73 -3.03 0.80
C LEU A 184 -0.64 -1.51 0.64
N HIS A 185 -0.88 -0.99 -0.57
CA HIS A 185 -0.90 0.45 -0.81
C HIS A 185 -1.98 1.17 0.02
N HIS A 186 -3.14 0.54 0.23
CA HIS A 186 -4.19 1.12 1.07
C HIS A 186 -3.78 1.20 2.54
N GLN A 187 -3.05 0.20 3.04
CA GLN A 187 -2.73 0.07 4.47
C GLN A 187 -1.40 0.72 4.88
N TYR A 188 -0.41 0.75 3.97
CA TYR A 188 0.98 1.09 4.31
C TYR A 188 1.52 2.25 3.48
N GLN A 189 2.54 2.92 4.02
CA GLN A 189 3.22 4.02 3.36
C GLN A 189 3.84 3.57 2.03
N TRP A 190 3.73 4.39 0.99
CA TRP A 190 4.16 4.02 -0.35
C TRP A 190 5.63 3.59 -0.44
N GLY A 191 6.53 4.27 0.27
CA GLY A 191 7.95 3.91 0.29
C GLY A 191 8.19 2.50 0.80
N ALA A 192 7.47 2.07 1.85
CA ALA A 192 7.54 0.72 2.41
C ALA A 192 7.00 -0.34 1.43
N VAL A 193 5.85 -0.08 0.81
CA VAL A 193 5.27 -0.97 -0.21
C VAL A 193 6.20 -1.14 -1.41
N LEU A 194 6.89 -0.07 -1.82
CA LEU A 194 7.85 -0.13 -2.92
C LEU A 194 9.09 -0.97 -2.58
N GLN A 195 9.63 -0.86 -1.36
CA GLN A 195 10.74 -1.72 -0.92
C GLN A 195 10.32 -3.19 -0.84
N TYR A 196 9.13 -3.46 -0.29
CA TYR A 196 8.52 -4.79 -0.32
C TYR A 196 8.46 -5.34 -1.75
N HIS A 197 7.93 -4.55 -2.70
CA HIS A 197 7.82 -4.97 -4.10
C HIS A 197 9.17 -5.34 -4.71
N PHE A 198 10.21 -4.53 -4.50
CA PHE A 198 11.53 -4.79 -5.07
C PHE A 198 12.13 -6.09 -4.55
N ASP A 199 12.13 -6.29 -3.23
CA ASP A 199 12.68 -7.51 -2.63
C ASP A 199 11.85 -8.74 -3.02
N PHE A 200 10.52 -8.62 -3.02
CA PHE A 200 9.63 -9.68 -3.46
C PHE A 200 9.94 -10.10 -4.89
N HIS A 201 10.05 -9.15 -5.82
CA HIS A 201 10.37 -9.45 -7.22
C HIS A 201 11.78 -10.05 -7.37
N TYR A 202 12.77 -9.59 -6.60
CA TYR A 202 14.08 -10.23 -6.58
C TYR A 202 14.04 -11.70 -6.16
N LEU A 203 13.18 -12.08 -5.20
CA LEU A 203 12.99 -13.49 -4.80
C LEU A 203 12.31 -14.34 -5.88
N ARG A 204 11.38 -13.77 -6.66
CA ARG A 204 10.71 -14.51 -7.75
C ARG A 204 11.63 -14.82 -8.93
N ARG A 205 12.68 -14.03 -9.15
CA ARG A 205 13.59 -14.20 -10.29
C ARG A 205 14.34 -15.55 -10.32
N PRO A 206 14.99 -16.03 -9.25
CA PRO A 206 15.56 -17.38 -9.23
C PRO A 206 14.49 -18.46 -9.43
N GLU A 207 13.33 -18.36 -8.77
CA GLU A 207 12.23 -19.33 -8.94
C GLU A 207 11.79 -19.44 -10.41
N MET A 208 11.60 -18.31 -11.09
CA MET A 208 11.23 -18.31 -12.51
C MET A 208 12.33 -18.89 -13.42
N ARG A 209 13.62 -18.74 -13.07
CA ARG A 209 14.73 -19.39 -13.81
C ARG A 209 14.66 -20.91 -13.71
N ASP A 210 14.09 -21.42 -12.63
CA ASP A 210 13.82 -22.85 -12.43
C ASP A 210 12.46 -23.28 -13.03
N GLY A 211 11.74 -22.35 -13.67
CA GLY A 211 10.42 -22.57 -14.27
C GLY A 211 9.24 -22.49 -13.28
N ASP A 212 9.48 -22.11 -12.03
CA ASP A 212 8.41 -21.93 -11.04
C ASP A 212 7.90 -20.49 -11.03
N TYR A 213 6.66 -20.31 -11.50
CA TYR A 213 5.97 -19.02 -11.52
C TYR A 213 4.97 -18.87 -10.36
N SER A 214 4.76 -19.92 -9.55
CA SER A 214 3.73 -19.94 -8.50
C SER A 214 3.99 -18.93 -7.38
N GLY A 215 5.24 -18.51 -7.21
CA GLY A 215 5.65 -17.52 -6.22
C GLY A 215 4.92 -16.18 -6.33
N TRP A 216 4.44 -15.79 -7.52
CA TRP A 216 3.67 -14.55 -7.70
C TRP A 216 2.30 -14.58 -7.01
N ALA A 217 1.69 -15.77 -6.88
CA ALA A 217 0.40 -15.92 -6.19
C ALA A 217 0.55 -16.00 -4.65
N ARG A 218 1.77 -15.94 -4.12
CA ARG A 218 2.06 -16.11 -2.70
C ARG A 218 2.34 -14.78 -2.02
N THR A 219 1.88 -14.64 -0.79
CA THR A 219 2.32 -13.57 0.12
C THR A 219 3.59 -13.98 0.84
N ASP A 220 4.45 -13.00 1.16
CA ASP A 220 5.70 -13.23 1.87
C ASP A 220 5.66 -12.51 3.22
N ALA A 221 5.34 -13.25 4.27
CA ALA A 221 5.17 -12.72 5.62
C ALA A 221 6.48 -12.13 6.19
N GLU A 222 7.63 -12.69 5.82
CA GLU A 222 8.93 -12.20 6.28
C GLU A 222 9.24 -10.83 5.65
N LEU A 223 9.01 -10.68 4.34
CA LEU A 223 9.13 -9.39 3.67
C LEU A 223 8.10 -8.37 4.17
N MET A 224 6.87 -8.80 4.45
CA MET A 224 5.86 -7.92 5.04
C MET A 224 6.32 -7.39 6.40
N ASN A 225 6.82 -8.27 7.28
CA ASN A 225 7.34 -7.86 8.58
C ASN A 225 8.56 -6.94 8.45
N ARG A 226 9.48 -7.23 7.51
CA ARG A 226 10.70 -6.45 7.30
C ARG A 226 10.41 -5.02 6.81
N HIS A 227 9.48 -4.86 5.88
CA HIS A 227 9.28 -3.59 5.17
C HIS A 227 8.06 -2.81 5.62
N LEU A 228 6.99 -3.50 6.04
CA LEU A 228 5.69 -2.86 6.28
C LEU A 228 5.42 -2.62 7.77
N PHE A 229 6.04 -3.39 8.66
CA PHE A 229 5.84 -3.24 10.10
C PHE A 229 6.21 -1.83 10.57
N GLY A 230 5.30 -1.19 11.30
CA GLY A 230 5.48 0.20 11.77
C GLY A 230 5.28 1.28 10.69
N HIS A 231 5.02 0.91 9.44
CA HIS A 231 4.82 1.82 8.31
C HIS A 231 3.36 1.96 7.87
N PHE A 232 2.41 1.85 8.81
CA PHE A 232 0.99 2.06 8.51
C PHE A 232 0.73 3.48 8.01
N ARG A 233 -0.18 3.62 7.04
CA ARG A 233 -0.71 4.93 6.65
C ARG A 233 -1.52 5.48 7.81
N ASN A 234 -1.04 6.58 8.38
CA ASN A 234 -1.83 7.32 9.35
C ASN A 234 -3.12 7.78 8.64
N ALA A 235 -4.30 7.50 9.20
CA ALA A 235 -5.59 7.93 8.66
C ALA A 235 -5.70 9.45 8.41
N ARG A 236 -4.74 10.24 8.93
CA ARG A 236 -4.63 11.70 8.74
C ARG A 236 -3.83 12.12 7.50
N GLU A 237 -3.10 11.23 6.83
CA GLU A 237 -2.28 11.59 5.65
C GLU A 237 -3.12 11.88 4.39
N GLY A 238 -4.40 11.47 4.37
CA GLY A 238 -5.37 11.83 3.33
C GLY A 238 -6.03 13.20 3.52
N ALA A 239 -5.90 13.81 4.70
CA ALA A 239 -6.63 15.02 5.09
C ALA A 239 -5.72 16.07 5.75
N ASN A 240 -4.59 16.41 5.12
CA ASN A 240 -4.01 17.77 5.18
C ASN A 240 -2.68 17.81 4.43
N ARG A 241 -2.73 18.24 3.16
CA ARG A 241 -1.65 19.06 2.61
C ARG A 241 -1.89 20.49 3.07
N SER A 242 -1.62 20.74 4.35
CA SER A 242 -1.40 22.07 4.87
C SER A 242 -0.16 21.97 5.73
N SER A 243 0.90 22.58 5.22
CA SER A 243 2.19 22.76 5.86
C SER A 243 2.10 22.88 7.39
N SER A 244 2.78 21.98 8.10
CA SER A 244 3.20 22.29 9.47
C SER A 244 4.61 21.76 9.67
N SER A 245 5.53 22.72 9.69
CA SER A 245 6.80 22.64 10.38
C SER A 245 6.64 21.95 11.73
N SER A 246 7.60 21.08 12.04
CA SER A 246 7.82 20.52 13.37
C SER A 246 7.91 21.66 14.39
N SER A 247 6.86 21.83 15.18
CA SER A 247 6.94 22.58 16.42
C SER A 247 6.41 21.69 17.54
N SER A 248 7.26 21.55 18.55
CA SER A 248 7.00 20.89 19.82
C SER A 248 5.58 21.15 20.32
N SER A 249 4.92 20.10 20.80
CA SER A 249 3.57 20.08 21.33
C SER A 249 3.42 21.04 22.52
N LYS A 250 3.22 22.33 22.24
CA LYS A 250 2.93 23.36 23.24
C LYS A 250 1.51 23.19 23.74
N THR A 251 1.35 23.13 25.06
CA THR A 251 0.02 23.10 25.68
C THR A 251 -0.77 24.36 25.31
N ARG A 252 -2.10 24.31 25.41
CA ARG A 252 -2.97 25.46 25.05
C ARG A 252 -2.60 26.73 25.84
N ALA A 253 -2.10 26.56 27.07
CA ALA A 253 -1.58 27.60 27.96
C ALA A 253 -0.25 28.22 27.50
N GLU A 254 0.46 27.62 26.55
CA GLU A 254 1.71 28.15 25.98
C GLU A 254 1.51 28.78 24.60
N GLN A 255 0.34 28.57 24.00
CA GLN A 255 -0.01 29.11 22.68
C GLN A 255 -0.41 30.58 22.79
N VAL A 256 -0.02 31.37 21.78
CA VAL A 256 -0.37 32.79 21.71
C VAL A 256 -1.83 32.95 21.28
N CYS A 257 -2.57 33.85 21.94
CA CYS A 257 -3.91 34.24 21.53
C CYS A 257 -3.86 35.08 20.25
N PHE A 258 -4.39 34.56 19.15
CA PHE A 258 -4.47 35.29 17.88
C PHE A 258 -5.50 36.41 17.92
N ALA A 259 -6.63 36.21 18.62
CA ALA A 259 -7.66 37.24 18.78
C ALA A 259 -7.12 38.46 19.54
N PHE A 260 -6.25 38.26 20.54
CA PHE A 260 -5.53 39.35 21.21
C PHE A 260 -4.64 40.14 20.23
N ASN A 261 -3.90 39.44 19.37
CA ASN A 261 -3.04 40.07 18.37
C ASN A 261 -3.81 40.88 17.30
N LYS A 262 -5.08 40.51 17.05
CA LYS A 262 -6.01 41.26 16.18
C LYS A 262 -6.77 42.38 16.90
N GLY A 263 -6.71 42.45 18.22
CA GLY A 263 -7.49 43.39 19.04
C GLY A 263 -8.94 42.95 19.31
N GLU A 264 -9.26 41.68 19.07
CA GLU A 264 -10.59 41.09 19.24
C GLU A 264 -10.77 40.40 20.60
N CYS A 265 -9.69 40.20 21.36
CA CYS A 265 -9.72 39.62 22.70
C CYS A 265 -9.06 40.55 23.71
N SER A 266 -9.86 41.11 24.61
CA SER A 266 -9.44 42.03 25.67
C SER A 266 -9.47 41.41 27.08
N THR A 267 -10.14 40.27 27.24
CA THR A 267 -10.28 39.59 28.54
C THR A 267 -8.98 38.92 28.96
N SER A 268 -8.47 39.25 30.16
CA SER A 268 -7.30 38.63 30.78
C SER A 268 -7.69 37.99 32.12
N PRO A 269 -7.53 36.67 32.32
CA PRO A 269 -6.95 35.70 31.38
C PRO A 269 -7.85 35.42 30.16
N CYS A 270 -7.23 34.98 29.06
CA CYS A 270 -7.93 34.64 27.82
C CYS A 270 -8.99 33.55 28.08
N PRO A 271 -10.26 33.69 27.64
CA PRO A 271 -11.27 32.65 27.76
C PRO A 271 -10.87 31.35 27.07
N GLY A 272 -10.04 31.46 26.02
CA GLY A 272 -9.46 30.33 25.31
C GLY A 272 -8.23 29.71 25.99
N GLY A 273 -7.84 30.16 27.18
CA GLY A 273 -6.68 29.64 27.93
C GLY A 273 -5.34 29.84 27.23
N ARG A 274 -5.22 30.85 26.37
CA ARG A 274 -4.00 31.17 25.60
C ARG A 274 -3.32 32.43 26.13
N VAL A 275 -2.02 32.58 25.89
CA VAL A 275 -1.23 33.73 26.37
C VAL A 275 -1.47 34.97 25.51
N HIS A 276 -1.77 36.09 26.16
CA HIS A 276 -1.78 37.40 25.54
C HIS A 276 -0.35 37.95 25.47
N LYS A 277 0.28 37.79 24.30
CA LYS A 277 1.56 38.42 23.97
C LYS A 277 1.61 38.80 22.50
N CYS A 278 2.22 39.95 22.23
CA CYS A 278 2.47 40.46 20.89
C CYS A 278 3.36 39.50 20.11
N ARG A 279 2.94 39.09 18.92
CA ARG A 279 3.71 38.17 18.08
C ARG A 279 4.98 38.80 17.50
N LYS A 280 5.00 40.13 17.33
CA LYS A 280 6.15 40.87 16.79
C LYS A 280 7.24 41.17 17.82
N CYS A 281 6.86 41.64 19.01
CA CYS A 281 7.83 42.11 20.01
C CYS A 281 7.83 41.29 21.31
N GLY A 282 6.85 40.41 21.52
CA GLY A 282 6.73 39.60 22.74
C GLY A 282 6.07 40.29 23.93
N ALA A 283 5.77 41.59 23.86
CA ALA A 283 5.17 42.34 24.97
C ALA A 283 3.72 41.92 25.26
N MET A 284 3.27 42.04 26.51
CA MET A 284 1.94 41.54 26.95
C MET A 284 0.87 42.63 27.04
N ASP A 285 1.27 43.89 26.91
CA ASP A 285 0.43 45.10 27.01
C ASP A 285 -0.34 45.41 25.72
N HIS A 286 0.16 44.96 24.57
CA HIS A 286 -0.47 45.19 23.28
C HIS A 286 -0.44 43.94 22.38
N GLY A 287 -1.42 43.87 21.48
CA GLY A 287 -1.42 42.90 20.37
C GLY A 287 -0.62 43.40 19.17
N GLU A 288 -0.28 42.50 18.24
CA GLU A 288 0.45 42.81 17.00
C GLU A 288 -0.11 44.02 16.22
N LYS A 289 -1.44 44.20 16.19
CA LYS A 289 -2.09 45.35 15.54
C LYS A 289 -1.61 46.71 16.04
N ASN A 290 -1.22 46.81 17.32
CA ASN A 290 -0.79 48.04 17.97
C ASN A 290 0.73 48.06 18.22
N CYS A 291 1.48 47.14 17.60
CA CYS A 291 2.92 47.04 17.79
C CYS A 291 3.67 48.10 17.01
N LYS A 292 4.42 48.95 17.72
CA LYS A 292 5.27 50.01 17.15
C LYS A 292 6.64 49.52 16.66
N LYS A 293 6.98 48.25 16.92
CA LYS A 293 8.22 47.64 16.43
C LYS A 293 8.06 47.28 14.95
N THR A 294 8.76 48.03 14.09
CA THR A 294 8.94 47.75 12.65
C THR A 294 9.95 46.63 12.45
#